data_AF-A0A7W5ETT7-F1
#
_entry.id   AF-A0A7W5ETT7-F1
#
_cell.length_a   1.000
_cell.length_b   1.000
_cell.length_c   1.000
_cell.angle_alpha   90.00
_cell.angle_beta   90.00
_cell.angle_gamma   90.00
#
_symmetry.space_group_name_H-M   'P 1'
#
loop_
_entity.id
_entity.type
_entity.pdbx_description
1 polymer ?
#
loop_
_entity_poly.entity_id
_entity_poly.type
_entity_poly.pdbx_seq_one_letter_code
_entity_poly.pdbx_strand_id
1 'polypeptide(L)' 'MDTRESKTPEEELEHFKEVSQPEDFEHPEPDEDQPEAHQSPQRLTWVLPVLIVIVAVVVIGLLVIGLSD' A
#
# COMPACT_ATOMS: atom_id res chain seq x y z
N MET A 1 15.92 9.17 37.65
CA MET A 1 16.79 8.58 36.61
C MET A 1 17.56 9.72 35.99
N ASP A 2 18.89 9.67 36.07
CA ASP A 2 19.79 10.69 35.54
C ASP A 2 20.09 10.35 34.08
N THR A 3 19.61 11.16 33.12
CA THR A 3 19.80 10.92 31.67
C THR A 3 21.02 11.63 31.10
N ARG A 4 21.96 12.03 31.98
CA ARG A 4 23.14 12.84 31.62
C ARG A 4 24.46 12.07 31.64
N GLU A 5 24.45 10.77 31.91
CA GLU A 5 25.68 9.99 32.01
C GLU A 5 26.00 9.24 30.70
N SER A 6 26.98 9.79 29.99
CA SER A 6 27.98 9.04 29.22
C SER A 6 27.46 7.98 28.24
N LYS A 7 27.00 8.42 27.06
CA LYS A 7 27.15 7.57 25.86
C LYS A 7 28.60 7.65 25.41
N THR A 8 29.29 6.53 25.44
CA THR A 8 30.61 6.39 24.82
C THR A 8 30.49 6.66 23.30
N PRO A 9 31.57 7.09 22.61
CA PRO A 9 31.53 7.32 21.15
C PRO A 9 31.06 6.09 20.35
N GLU A 10 31.28 4.91 20.92
CA GLU A 10 30.84 3.62 20.40
C GLU A 10 29.32 3.45 20.51
N GLU A 11 28.72 3.79 21.65
CA GLU A 11 27.26 3.78 21.85
C GLU A 11 26.53 4.86 21.02
N GLU A 12 27.16 6.02 20.78
CA GLU A 12 26.59 7.01 19.85
C GLU A 12 26.58 6.50 18.41
N LEU A 13 27.60 5.75 18.00
CA LEU A 13 27.71 5.20 16.65
C LEU A 13 26.73 4.04 16.42
N GLU A 14 26.55 3.15 17.40
CA GLU A 14 25.52 2.10 17.36
C GLU A 14 24.12 2.71 17.32
N HIS A 15 23.85 3.70 18.17
CA HIS A 15 22.57 4.42 18.13
C HIS A 15 22.36 5.15 16.80
N PHE A 16 23.39 5.71 16.18
CA PHE A 16 23.28 6.34 14.87
C PHE A 16 22.95 5.31 13.78
N LYS A 17 23.51 4.10 13.88
CA LYS A 17 23.22 2.99 12.96
C LYS A 17 21.77 2.52 13.12
N GLU A 18 21.30 2.35 14.35
CA GLU A 18 19.91 2.00 14.71
C GLU A 18 18.89 3.07 14.30
N VAL A 19 19.24 4.36 14.34
CA VAL A 19 18.34 5.44 13.90
C VAL A 19 18.35 5.61 12.38
N SER A 20 19.47 5.30 11.71
CA SER A 20 19.62 5.46 10.26
C SER A 20 18.86 4.41 9.46
N GLN A 21 18.64 3.23 10.05
CA GLN A 21 17.92 2.12 9.42
C GLN A 21 16.65 1.87 10.23
N PRO A 22 15.48 1.81 9.59
CA PRO A 22 14.28 1.38 10.29
C PRO A 22 14.48 -0.02 10.87
N GLU A 23 13.83 -0.30 12.01
CA GLU A 23 13.93 -1.59 12.71
C GLU A 23 13.61 -2.78 11.79
N ASP A 24 12.70 -2.56 10.83
CA ASP A 24 12.25 -3.56 9.85
C ASP A 24 12.98 -3.45 8.48
N PHE A 25 14.20 -2.90 8.43
CA PHE A 25 14.95 -2.75 7.18
C PHE A 25 15.17 -4.09 6.45
N GLU A 26 15.40 -5.17 7.20
CA GLU A 26 15.62 -6.52 6.66
C GLU A 26 14.31 -7.25 6.32
N HIS A 27 13.18 -6.84 6.89
CA HIS A 27 11.85 -7.43 6.66
C HIS A 27 10.82 -6.32 6.43
N PRO A 28 10.85 -5.66 5.25
CA PRO A 28 9.99 -4.53 4.97
C PRO A 28 8.52 -4.93 4.71
N GLU A 29 8.22 -6.24 4.72
CA GLU A 29 6.85 -6.70 4.58
C GLU A 29 5.99 -6.30 5.80
N PRO A 30 4.70 -5.99 5.60
CA PRO A 30 3.78 -5.80 6.72
C PRO A 30 3.69 -7.07 7.55
N ASP A 31 3.67 -6.95 8.89
CA ASP A 31 3.42 -8.09 9.75
C ASP A 31 2.08 -8.74 9.40
N GLU A 32 2.09 -10.06 9.20
CA GLU A 32 0.89 -10.80 8.84
C GLU A 32 -0.18 -10.76 9.93
N ASP A 33 0.19 -10.55 11.20
CA ASP A 33 -0.72 -10.46 12.34
C ASP A 33 -1.39 -9.07 12.47
N GLN A 34 -0.94 -8.06 11.70
CA GLN A 34 -1.53 -6.73 11.76
C GLN A 34 -2.94 -6.73 11.13
N PRO A 35 -3.95 -6.15 11.81
CA PRO A 35 -5.31 -6.05 11.28
C PRO A 35 -5.38 -5.38 9.90
N GLU A 36 -4.48 -4.43 9.63
CA GLU A 36 -4.34 -3.70 8.37
C GLU A 36 -3.86 -4.61 7.23
N ALA A 37 -3.00 -5.60 7.50
CA ALA A 37 -2.51 -6.56 6.51
C ALA A 37 -3.62 -7.47 5.96
N HIS A 38 -4.68 -7.69 6.76
CA HIS A 38 -5.86 -8.48 6.36
C HIS A 38 -6.93 -7.67 5.62
N GLN A 39 -6.77 -6.35 5.47
CA GLN A 39 -7.77 -5.54 4.79
C GLN A 39 -7.73 -5.77 3.27
N SER A 40 -8.73 -6.50 2.78
CA SER A 40 -8.88 -6.72 1.34
C SER A 40 -9.18 -5.41 0.60
N PRO A 41 -8.56 -5.12 -0.56
CA PRO A 41 -8.89 -3.98 -1.42
C PRO A 41 -10.23 -4.14 -2.17
N GLN A 42 -11.10 -5.07 -1.71
CA GLN A 42 -12.21 -5.68 -2.43
C GLN A 42 -13.08 -4.70 -3.21
N ARG A 43 -13.33 -3.51 -2.66
CA ARG A 43 -14.26 -2.54 -3.27
C ARG A 43 -13.69 -1.84 -4.49
N LEU A 44 -12.41 -1.49 -4.48
CA LEU A 44 -11.80 -0.73 -5.57
C LEU A 44 -11.50 -1.63 -6.79
N THR A 45 -11.11 -2.88 -6.53
CA THR A 45 -10.82 -3.88 -7.57
C THR A 45 -12.02 -4.15 -8.48
N TRP A 46 -13.25 -4.03 -7.96
CA TRP A 46 -14.48 -4.24 -8.75
C TRP A 46 -14.92 -3.03 -9.59
N VAL A 47 -14.39 -1.83 -9.33
CA VAL A 47 -14.79 -0.62 -10.08
C VAL A 47 -14.39 -0.72 -11.54
N LEU A 48 -13.16 -1.15 -11.82
CA LEU A 48 -12.63 -1.26 -13.17
C LEU A 48 -13.44 -2.24 -14.06
N PRO A 49 -13.71 -3.50 -13.66
CA PRO A 49 -14.49 -4.42 -14.49
C PRO A 49 -15.93 -3.93 -14.69
N VAL A 50 -16.57 -3.34 -13.67
CA VAL A 50 -17.91 -2.77 -13.80
C VAL A 50 -17.93 -1.64 -14.83
N LEU A 51 -16.94 -0.75 -14.79
CA LEU A 51 -16.82 0.34 -15.75
C LEU A 51 -16.64 -0.18 -17.17
N ILE A 52 -15.81 -1.21 -17.37
CA ILE A 52 -15.60 -1.84 -18.68
C ILE A 52 -16.93 -2.38 -19.24
N VAL A 53 -17.73 -3.05 -18.40
CA VAL A 53 -19.05 -3.57 -18.81
C VAL A 53 -19.99 -2.43 -19.22
N ILE A 54 -20.04 -1.35 -18.45
CA ILE A 54 -20.89 -0.18 -18.76
C ILE A 54 -20.49 0.42 -20.12
N VAL A 55 -19.19 0.64 -20.33
CA VAL A 55 -18.67 1.21 -21.58
C VAL A 55 -18.99 0.27 -22.76
N ALA A 56 -18.82 -1.04 -22.60
CA ALA A 56 -19.14 -2.01 -23.64
C ALA A 56 -20.63 -1.97 -24.03
N VAL A 57 -21.54 -1.90 -23.06
CA VAL A 57 -22.98 -1.78 -23.31
C VAL A 57 -23.31 -0.50 -24.08
N VAL A 58 -22.72 0.63 -23.70
CA VAL A 58 -22.94 1.92 -24.39
C VAL A 58 -22.45 1.84 -25.84
N VAL A 59 -21.24 1.33 -26.07
CA VAL A 59 -20.67 1.20 -27.43
C VAL A 59 -21.54 0.29 -28.29
N ILE A 60 -21.95 -0.87 -27.78
CA ILE A 60 -22.83 -1.79 -28.50
C ILE A 60 -24.17 -1.13 -28.79
N GLY A 61 -24.77 -0.43 -27.83
CA GLY A 61 -26.03 0.29 -28.03
C GLY A 61 -25.94 1.33 -29.13
N LEU A 62 -24.87 2.13 -29.15
CA LEU A 62 -24.63 3.12 -30.20
C LEU A 62 -24.42 2.48 -31.58
N LEU A 63 -23.67 1.37 -31.65
CA LEU A 63 -23.49 0.62 -32.88
C LEU A 63 -24.82 0.05 -33.40
N VAL A 64 -25.63 -0.54 -32.53
CA VAL A 64 -26.94 -1.09 -32.92
C VAL A 64 -27.86 0.01 -33.43
N ILE A 65 -27.95 1.14 -32.73
CA ILE A 65 -28.79 2.27 -33.17
C ILE A 65 -28.29 2.82 -34.50
N GLY A 66 -26.99 3.06 -34.65
CA GLY A 66 -26.40 3.61 -35.87
C GLY A 66 -26.39 2.66 -37.08
N LEU A 67 -26.51 1.34 -36.87
CA LEU A 67 -26.68 0.35 -37.94
C LEU A 67 -28.15 0.13 -38.33
N SER A 68 -29.10 0.64 -37.53
CA SER A 68 -30.53 0.47 -37.75
C SER A 68 -31.17 1.60 -38.55
N ASP A 69 -30.46 2.73 -38.73
CA ASP A 69 -30.75 3.82 -39.68
C ASP A 69 -30.11 3.55 -41.05
#